data_AF-A0A7I7L254-F1
#
_entry.id   AF-A0A7I7L254-F1
#
_cell.length_a   1.000
_cell.length_b   1.000
_cell.length_c   1.000
_cell.angle_alpha   90.00
_cell.angle_beta   90.00
_cell.angle_gamma   90.00
#
_symmetry.space_group_name_H-M   'P 1'
#
loop_
_entity.id
_entity.type
_entity.pdbx_description
1 polymer ?
#
loop_
_entity_poly.entity_id
_entity_poly.type
_entity_poly.pdbx_seq_one_letter_code
_entity_poly.pdbx_strand_id
1 'polypeptide(L)'
;MNEEPLLNGSIAPDRYGAVVERTGDGKCAVEYNGLEADNFVSRALKNLEHGYGCVPTGRVDPNRADLPPHKIAWCRGYHGYGARNATSAEIKAMPRRIIRRMALGGERGILNIGARLPQGVVGIDTDAHNGKRGAVTIGEHSDRLGPLPPTVVLTARGCESRSGIGFYATPPDWRGAGSLKTPSGGYGDVDLIQPHLRYVVAPGGLHHTGMPYQVYGPDGDEISSGKLPSREALPELPAEWLAALYRRPRRKGARPDVEDITTVASEWTFDEHPGALARTVDDVRNAKYGGQTRPAFHRALWIAAHKARAGCYPFSRAVAEIEAAAAAAYAERGLELDLDDFARSICHAVGEALDMSEDDLLAWGPQDGAADADARTHGAGRKLRGRR
;
A
#
# COMPACT_ATOMS: atom_id res chain seq x y z
N MET A 1 32.60 -7.88 10.11
CA MET A 1 32.52 -6.47 10.55
C MET A 1 32.81 -5.63 9.32
N ASN A 2 31.78 -5.12 8.67
CA ASN A 2 31.90 -4.13 7.60
C ASN A 2 31.20 -2.88 8.13
N GLU A 3 31.98 -1.82 8.35
CA GLU A 3 31.49 -0.52 8.78
C GLU A 3 30.69 0.11 7.63
N GLU A 4 29.41 0.41 7.89
CA GLU A 4 28.61 1.27 7.03
C GLU A 4 29.03 2.73 7.24
N PRO A 5 29.12 3.56 6.18
CA PRO A 5 29.30 4.98 6.35
C PRO A 5 28.01 5.56 6.93
N LEU A 6 28.06 5.93 8.22
CA LEU A 6 27.06 6.76 8.87
C LEU A 6 26.93 8.07 8.09
N LEU A 7 25.82 8.22 7.35
CA LEU A 7 25.40 9.50 6.78
C LEU A 7 24.91 10.43 7.91
N ASN A 8 25.84 10.90 8.75
CA ASN A 8 25.65 12.06 9.61
C ASN A 8 25.82 13.32 8.74
N GLY A 9 24.79 13.66 7.98
CA GLY A 9 24.68 14.92 7.26
C GLY A 9 23.24 15.38 7.30
N SER A 10 23.01 16.55 7.90
CA SER A 10 21.74 17.29 7.80
C SER A 10 21.24 17.25 6.35
N ILE A 11 20.06 16.66 6.12
CA ILE A 11 19.44 16.57 4.80
C ILE A 11 19.02 17.98 4.39
N ALA A 12 19.76 18.57 3.46
CA ALA A 12 19.44 19.89 2.93
C ALA A 12 18.01 19.89 2.32
N PRO A 13 17.15 20.86 2.68
CA PRO A 13 15.74 20.91 2.25
C PRO A 13 15.54 21.02 0.73
N ASP A 14 16.54 21.42 -0.04
CA ASP A 14 16.41 21.65 -1.50
C ASP A 14 16.61 20.39 -2.37
N ARG A 15 16.95 19.23 -1.78
CA ARG A 15 17.41 18.04 -2.52
C ARG A 15 16.33 17.24 -3.27
N TYR A 16 15.06 17.62 -3.17
CA TYR A 16 13.93 16.87 -3.75
C TYR A 16 12.95 17.79 -4.50
N GLY A 17 13.44 18.89 -5.08
CA GLY A 17 12.67 19.77 -5.95
C GLY A 17 12.96 19.55 -7.43
N ALA A 18 12.28 20.33 -8.28
CA ALA A 18 12.68 20.54 -9.67
C ALA A 18 13.00 22.01 -9.88
N VAL A 19 14.17 22.32 -10.45
CA VAL A 19 14.64 23.68 -10.70
C VAL A 19 14.41 24.01 -12.16
N VAL A 20 13.81 25.16 -12.44
CA VAL A 20 13.60 25.65 -13.82
C VAL A 20 14.67 26.69 -14.13
N GLU A 21 15.58 26.35 -15.02
CA GLU A 21 16.60 27.26 -15.51
C GLU A 21 16.21 27.81 -16.87
N ARG A 22 16.28 29.13 -17.04
CA ARG A 22 16.14 29.76 -18.37
C ARG A 22 17.49 29.71 -19.06
N THR A 23 17.57 28.98 -20.17
CA THR A 23 18.76 28.93 -20.99
C THR A 23 18.88 30.21 -21.84
N GLY A 24 20.10 30.58 -22.22
CA GLY A 24 20.40 31.82 -22.95
C GLY A 24 19.71 31.97 -24.31
N ASP A 25 19.12 30.89 -24.84
CA ASP A 25 18.31 30.86 -26.07
C ASP A 25 16.79 31.03 -25.81
N GLY A 26 16.39 31.34 -24.59
CA GLY A 26 14.99 31.55 -24.21
C GLY A 26 14.19 30.27 -23.95
N LYS A 27 14.83 29.09 -23.97
CA LYS A 27 14.21 27.84 -23.53
C LYS A 27 14.27 27.70 -22.00
N CYS A 28 13.43 26.82 -21.46
CA CYS A 28 13.49 26.44 -20.05
C CYS A 28 14.02 25.01 -19.96
N ALA A 29 15.16 24.81 -19.29
CA ALA A 29 15.61 23.51 -18.82
C ALA A 29 14.99 23.24 -17.44
N VAL A 30 14.65 21.99 -17.16
CA VAL A 30 14.15 21.59 -15.83
C VAL A 30 15.05 20.49 -15.30
N GLU A 31 15.78 20.80 -14.24
CA GLU A 31 16.57 19.83 -13.49
C GLU A 31 15.70 19.22 -12.40
N TYR A 32 15.74 17.91 -12.22
CA TYR A 32 14.98 17.20 -11.20
C TYR A 32 15.72 15.92 -10.79
N ASN A 33 15.37 15.40 -9.62
CA ASN A 33 16.01 14.21 -9.07
C ASN A 33 15.27 12.92 -9.47
N GLY A 34 16.01 11.82 -9.63
CA GLY A 34 15.46 10.49 -9.90
C GLY A 34 15.81 9.97 -11.29
N LEU A 35 14.90 9.17 -11.86
CA LEU A 35 15.03 8.61 -13.19
C LEU A 35 14.80 9.67 -14.27
N GLU A 36 15.60 9.61 -15.33
CA GLU A 36 15.30 10.33 -16.56
C GLU A 36 13.92 9.95 -17.11
N ALA A 37 13.17 10.94 -17.62
CA ALA A 37 11.81 10.77 -18.12
C ALA A 37 11.69 9.67 -19.17
N ASP A 38 12.63 9.61 -20.12
CA ASP A 38 12.65 8.59 -21.17
C ASP A 38 12.94 7.19 -20.60
N ASN A 39 13.80 7.10 -19.59
CA ASN A 39 14.07 5.85 -18.88
C ASN A 39 12.85 5.37 -18.09
N PHE A 40 12.15 6.29 -17.41
CA PHE A 40 10.89 6.00 -16.73
C PHE A 40 9.87 5.42 -17.72
N VAL A 41 9.63 6.10 -18.84
CA VAL A 41 8.63 5.69 -19.85
C VAL A 41 9.03 4.34 -20.47
N SER A 42 10.28 4.20 -20.90
CA SER A 42 10.79 2.97 -21.51
C SER A 42 10.63 1.77 -20.58
N ARG A 43 11.03 1.90 -19.30
CA ARG A 43 10.90 0.81 -18.31
C ARG A 43 9.44 0.51 -17.98
N ALA A 44 8.60 1.54 -17.83
CA ALA A 44 7.17 1.37 -17.55
C ALA A 44 6.46 0.62 -18.69
N LEU A 45 6.73 0.97 -19.95
CA LEU A 45 6.14 0.30 -21.11
C LEU A 45 6.62 -1.15 -21.23
N LYS A 46 7.91 -1.43 -21.04
CA LYS A 46 8.45 -2.80 -21.03
C LYS A 46 7.83 -3.66 -19.93
N ASN A 47 7.61 -3.11 -18.74
CA ASN A 47 6.93 -3.82 -17.65
C ASN A 47 5.44 -4.06 -17.96
N LEU A 48 4.78 -3.10 -18.62
CA LEU A 48 3.39 -3.23 -19.04
C LEU A 48 3.18 -4.35 -20.07
N GLU A 49 4.16 -4.61 -20.95
CA GLU A 49 4.13 -5.74 -21.89
C GLU A 49 4.02 -7.09 -21.16
N HIS A 50 4.56 -7.19 -19.94
CA HIS A 50 4.44 -8.36 -19.07
C HIS A 50 3.26 -8.27 -18.08
N GLY A 51 2.36 -7.30 -18.26
CA GLY A 51 1.16 -7.10 -17.46
C GLY A 51 1.33 -6.26 -16.19
N TYR A 52 2.55 -5.82 -15.85
CA TYR A 52 2.79 -5.02 -14.66
C TYR A 52 2.31 -3.58 -14.84
N GLY A 53 1.43 -3.14 -13.94
CA GLY A 53 0.90 -1.78 -13.97
C GLY A 53 1.92 -0.74 -13.52
N CYS A 54 2.09 0.35 -14.26
CA CYS A 54 2.98 1.44 -13.87
C CYS A 54 2.42 2.22 -12.67
N VAL A 55 3.25 2.35 -11.62
CA VAL A 55 2.98 3.20 -10.46
C VAL A 55 4.09 4.25 -10.35
N PRO A 56 3.88 5.52 -10.71
CA PRO A 56 4.91 6.54 -10.49
C PRO A 56 5.10 6.78 -9.00
N THR A 57 6.33 6.66 -8.50
CA THR A 57 6.68 6.74 -7.07
C THR A 57 7.75 7.79 -6.80
N GLY A 58 8.06 8.01 -5.53
CA GLY A 58 9.09 8.93 -5.09
C GLY A 58 8.54 10.29 -4.67
N ARG A 59 7.28 10.39 -4.24
CA ARG A 59 6.78 11.62 -3.59
C ARG A 59 7.26 11.69 -2.13
N VAL A 60 7.55 12.88 -1.62
CA VAL A 60 7.79 13.09 -0.17
C VAL A 60 6.46 13.04 0.59
N ASP A 61 6.43 12.36 1.73
CA ASP A 61 5.30 12.45 2.66
C ASP A 61 5.38 13.81 3.39
N PRO A 62 4.38 14.70 3.26
CA PRO A 62 4.40 15.96 4.00
C PRO A 62 4.40 15.77 5.52
N ASN A 63 3.93 14.63 6.04
CA ASN A 63 3.92 14.33 7.47
C ASN A 63 5.23 13.67 7.95
N ARG A 64 6.11 13.29 7.02
CA ARG A 64 7.43 12.71 7.28
C ARG A 64 8.45 13.33 6.33
N ALA A 65 8.48 14.66 6.29
CA ALA A 65 9.25 15.43 5.32
C ALA A 65 10.78 15.31 5.49
N ASP A 66 11.21 14.76 6.63
CA ASP A 66 12.57 14.38 6.99
C ASP A 66 12.99 13.03 6.41
N LEU A 67 12.04 12.18 6.04
CA LEU A 67 12.32 10.89 5.41
C LEU A 67 12.50 11.03 3.90
N PRO A 68 13.42 10.24 3.31
CA PRO A 68 13.73 10.39 1.91
C PRO A 68 12.62 9.74 1.03
N PRO A 69 12.35 10.27 -0.18
CA PRO A 69 11.18 9.89 -0.98
C PRO A 69 11.45 8.67 -1.88
N HIS A 70 10.82 7.52 -1.61
CA HIS A 70 11.16 6.29 -2.36
C HIS A 70 9.98 5.46 -2.85
N LYS A 71 9.04 5.12 -1.96
CA LYS A 71 7.93 4.20 -2.30
C LYS A 71 6.56 4.87 -2.28
N ILE A 72 6.46 6.18 -2.07
CA ILE A 72 5.15 6.85 -2.04
C ILE A 72 4.76 7.23 -3.47
N ALA A 73 3.55 6.85 -3.87
CA ALA A 73 3.04 7.14 -5.20
C ALA A 73 2.80 8.64 -5.42
N TRP A 74 3.12 9.09 -6.63
CA TRP A 74 2.74 10.39 -7.14
C TRP A 74 1.28 10.43 -7.54
N CYS A 75 0.73 9.32 -8.03
CA CYS A 75 -0.59 9.29 -8.67
C CYS A 75 -1.46 8.18 -8.07
N ARG A 76 -2.73 8.52 -7.90
CA ARG A 76 -3.79 7.66 -7.34
C ARG A 76 -4.35 6.72 -8.38
N GLY A 77 -5.04 5.67 -7.95
CA GLY A 77 -5.82 4.77 -8.81
C GLY A 77 -5.01 3.76 -9.63
N TYR A 78 -3.68 3.78 -9.51
CA TYR A 78 -2.78 2.82 -10.17
C TYR A 78 -2.26 1.73 -9.22
N HIS A 79 -2.64 1.78 -7.93
CA HIS A 79 -2.33 0.75 -6.94
C HIS A 79 -3.44 0.64 -5.87
N GLY A 80 -3.42 -0.43 -5.08
CA GLY A 80 -4.45 -0.73 -4.09
C GLY A 80 -5.67 -1.46 -4.68
N TYR A 81 -6.72 -1.60 -3.87
CA TYR A 81 -7.99 -2.22 -4.28
C TYR A 81 -8.71 -1.36 -5.34
N GLY A 82 -9.24 -1.99 -6.40
CA GLY A 82 -9.90 -1.30 -7.51
C GLY A 82 -8.95 -0.56 -8.47
N ALA A 83 -7.64 -0.73 -8.32
CA ALA A 83 -6.66 -0.10 -9.19
C ALA A 83 -6.67 -0.64 -10.62
N ARG A 84 -6.40 0.24 -11.59
CA ARG A 84 -6.24 -0.13 -13.00
C ARG A 84 -4.81 0.09 -13.49
N ASN A 85 -4.47 -0.54 -14.61
CA ASN A 85 -3.23 -0.23 -15.30
C ASN A 85 -3.37 1.11 -16.04
N ALA A 86 -2.32 1.92 -15.99
CA ALA A 86 -2.20 3.11 -16.83
C ALA A 86 -2.06 2.69 -18.30
N THR A 87 -2.69 3.44 -19.20
CA THR A 87 -2.51 3.28 -20.64
C THR A 87 -1.13 3.79 -21.08
N SER A 88 -0.65 3.37 -22.25
CA SER A 88 0.62 3.85 -22.80
C SER A 88 0.65 5.36 -22.98
N ALA A 89 -0.48 5.99 -23.30
CA ALA A 89 -0.59 7.45 -23.41
C ALA A 89 -0.45 8.13 -22.05
N GLU A 90 -1.09 7.58 -21.01
CA GLU A 90 -0.94 8.08 -19.63
C GLU A 90 0.49 7.94 -19.13
N ILE A 91 1.13 6.79 -19.35
CA ILE A 91 2.53 6.54 -18.95
C ILE A 91 3.46 7.58 -19.58
N LYS A 92 3.31 7.86 -20.88
CA LYS A 92 4.11 8.88 -21.59
C LYS A 92 3.90 10.29 -21.02
N ALA A 93 2.72 10.59 -20.48
CA ALA A 93 2.41 11.90 -19.91
C ALA A 93 2.84 12.04 -18.43
N MET A 94 3.04 10.94 -17.71
CA MET A 94 3.34 10.94 -16.27
C MET A 94 4.57 11.77 -15.87
N PRO A 95 5.76 11.61 -16.49
CA PRO A 95 6.95 12.38 -16.12
C PRO A 95 6.70 13.88 -16.18
N ARG A 96 6.16 14.37 -17.31
CA ARG A 96 5.86 15.79 -17.49
C ARG A 96 4.89 16.31 -16.44
N ARG A 97 3.86 15.54 -16.08
CA ARG A 97 2.90 15.92 -15.04
C ARG A 97 3.57 16.01 -13.66
N ILE A 98 4.42 15.06 -13.32
CA ILE A 98 5.13 14.99 -12.03
C ILE A 98 6.16 16.11 -11.93
N ILE A 99 6.98 16.30 -12.96
CA ILE A 99 7.98 17.39 -13.04
C ILE A 99 7.29 18.75 -12.91
N ARG A 100 6.12 18.94 -13.54
CA ARG A 100 5.34 20.18 -13.38
C ARG A 100 4.86 20.39 -11.94
N ARG A 101 4.45 19.34 -11.23
CA ARG A 101 4.04 19.42 -9.82
C ARG A 101 5.22 19.81 -8.92
N MET A 102 6.41 19.27 -9.20
CA MET A 102 7.63 19.66 -8.50
C MET A 102 8.01 21.11 -8.78
N ALA A 103 8.12 21.49 -10.05
CA ALA A 103 8.63 22.79 -10.48
C ALA A 103 7.67 23.96 -10.20
N LEU A 104 6.35 23.75 -10.34
CA LEU A 104 5.35 24.82 -10.24
C LEU A 104 4.42 24.66 -9.03
N GLY A 105 4.22 23.43 -8.57
CA GLY A 105 3.34 23.14 -7.43
C GLY A 105 4.04 23.16 -6.07
N GLY A 106 5.38 23.21 -6.06
CA GLY A 106 6.18 23.16 -4.84
C GLY A 106 6.17 21.80 -4.14
N GLU A 107 5.65 20.76 -4.79
CA GLU A 107 5.70 19.41 -4.24
C GLU A 107 7.12 18.85 -4.28
N ARG A 108 7.50 18.09 -3.25
CA ARG A 108 8.84 17.51 -3.12
C ARG A 108 8.83 16.02 -3.47
N GLY A 109 9.89 15.56 -4.12
CA GLY A 109 10.13 14.16 -4.44
C GLY A 109 11.21 13.93 -5.51
N ILE A 110 11.21 12.71 -6.03
CA ILE A 110 12.00 12.26 -7.17
C ILE A 110 11.07 11.60 -8.19
N LEU A 111 11.47 11.58 -9.46
CA LEU A 111 10.82 10.72 -10.44
C LEU A 111 11.32 9.28 -10.24
N ASN A 112 10.48 8.41 -9.68
CA ASN A 112 10.81 6.99 -9.49
C ASN A 112 9.70 6.10 -10.07
N ILE A 113 10.00 4.82 -10.27
CA ILE A 113 9.09 3.86 -10.90
C ILE A 113 8.77 2.70 -9.96
N GLY A 114 7.48 2.46 -9.77
CA GLY A 114 6.93 1.25 -9.17
C GLY A 114 6.15 0.41 -10.17
N ALA A 115 5.91 -0.84 -9.82
CA ALA A 115 5.17 -1.80 -10.62
C ALA A 115 4.15 -2.54 -9.74
N ARG A 116 2.87 -2.45 -10.11
CA ARG A 116 1.80 -3.30 -9.60
C ARG A 116 1.86 -4.64 -10.32
N LEU A 117 1.84 -5.74 -9.58
CA LEU A 117 1.89 -7.08 -10.15
C LEU A 117 0.65 -7.36 -11.02
N PRO A 118 0.75 -8.20 -12.07
CA PRO A 118 -0.39 -8.73 -12.79
C PRO A 118 -1.12 -9.81 -11.95
N GLN A 119 -2.34 -10.16 -12.35
CA GLN A 119 -3.03 -11.33 -11.79
C GLN A 119 -2.25 -12.62 -12.07
N GLY A 120 -2.32 -13.59 -11.16
CA GLY A 120 -1.60 -14.85 -11.30
C GLY A 120 -0.09 -14.75 -11.04
N VAL A 121 0.38 -13.65 -10.43
CA VAL A 121 1.75 -13.48 -9.95
C VAL A 121 1.72 -12.99 -8.51
N VAL A 122 2.56 -13.58 -7.67
CA VAL A 122 2.80 -13.14 -6.29
C VAL A 122 4.28 -12.84 -6.10
N GLY A 123 4.58 -11.76 -5.37
CA GLY A 123 5.92 -11.50 -4.85
C GLY A 123 5.98 -11.90 -3.37
N ILE A 124 7.03 -12.60 -2.97
CA ILE A 124 7.34 -12.89 -1.57
C ILE A 124 8.49 -11.96 -1.18
N ASP A 125 8.15 -10.85 -0.52
CA ASP A 125 9.10 -9.82 -0.06
C ASP A 125 9.70 -10.26 1.27
N THR A 126 10.92 -10.79 1.22
CA THR A 126 11.63 -11.30 2.38
C THR A 126 12.53 -10.20 2.93
N ASP A 127 12.31 -9.80 4.17
CA ASP A 127 13.13 -8.81 4.86
C ASP A 127 14.06 -9.49 5.89
N ALA A 128 15.36 -9.56 5.60
CA ALA A 128 16.35 -10.27 6.41
C ALA A 128 17.56 -9.40 6.81
N HIS A 129 17.31 -8.13 7.10
CA HIS A 129 18.32 -7.14 7.49
C HIS A 129 17.91 -6.42 8.76
N ASN A 130 18.85 -5.77 9.46
CA ASN A 130 18.58 -4.94 10.64
C ASN A 130 17.79 -5.67 11.75
N GLY A 131 18.14 -6.94 12.02
CA GLY A 131 17.46 -7.76 13.02
C GLY A 131 16.13 -8.36 12.57
N LYS A 132 15.66 -8.05 11.35
CA LYS A 132 14.48 -8.69 10.77
C LYS A 132 14.72 -10.15 10.45
N ARG A 133 13.68 -10.96 10.63
CA ARG A 133 13.75 -12.43 10.62
C ARG A 133 13.24 -13.09 9.35
N GLY A 134 12.99 -12.35 8.26
CA GLY A 134 12.31 -12.86 7.08
C GLY A 134 12.91 -14.15 6.53
N ALA A 135 14.24 -14.23 6.41
CA ALA A 135 14.92 -15.44 5.96
C ALA A 135 14.73 -16.64 6.90
N VAL A 136 14.65 -16.41 8.22
CA VAL A 136 14.34 -17.46 9.20
C VAL A 136 12.90 -17.92 9.02
N THR A 137 11.96 -16.99 8.88
CA THR A 137 10.54 -17.29 8.65
C THR A 137 10.34 -18.12 7.37
N ILE A 138 11.03 -17.78 6.28
CA ILE A 138 11.01 -18.58 5.05
C ILE A 138 11.53 -19.99 5.31
N GLY A 139 12.66 -20.15 6.02
CA GLY A 139 13.21 -21.46 6.38
C GLY A 139 12.23 -22.32 7.18
N GLU A 140 11.65 -21.76 8.24
CA GLU A 140 10.64 -22.45 9.08
C GLU A 140 9.41 -22.90 8.25
N HIS A 141 9.02 -22.12 7.24
CA HIS A 141 7.92 -22.50 6.35
C HIS A 141 8.36 -23.54 5.32
N SER A 142 9.57 -23.43 4.79
CA SER A 142 10.12 -24.42 3.86
C SER A 142 10.29 -25.80 4.51
N ASP A 143 10.66 -25.87 5.78
CA ASP A 143 10.74 -27.13 6.53
C ASP A 143 9.38 -27.83 6.64
N ARG A 144 8.28 -27.06 6.67
CA ARG A 144 6.91 -27.55 6.82
C ARG A 144 6.20 -27.81 5.49
N LEU A 145 6.40 -26.91 4.52
CA LEU A 145 5.65 -26.85 3.26
C LEU A 145 6.46 -27.34 2.05
N GLY A 146 7.73 -27.67 2.26
CA GLY A 146 8.71 -27.92 1.21
C GLY A 146 9.40 -26.64 0.73
N PRO A 147 10.56 -26.78 0.06
CA PRO A 147 11.34 -25.63 -0.41
C PRO A 147 10.57 -24.85 -1.48
N LEU A 148 10.76 -23.53 -1.50
CA LEU A 148 10.38 -22.74 -2.65
C LEU A 148 11.34 -23.04 -3.82
N PRO A 149 10.83 -23.16 -5.07
CA PRO A 149 11.71 -23.33 -6.22
C PRO A 149 12.58 -22.08 -6.41
N PRO A 150 13.85 -22.23 -6.84
CA PRO A 150 14.67 -21.08 -7.25
C PRO A 150 13.92 -20.21 -8.26
N THR A 151 13.96 -18.90 -8.06
CA THR A 151 13.18 -17.96 -8.86
C THR A 151 13.93 -16.65 -9.11
N VAL A 152 13.34 -15.79 -9.93
CA VAL A 152 13.77 -14.43 -10.16
C VAL A 152 13.58 -13.59 -8.89
N VAL A 153 14.62 -12.86 -8.49
CA VAL A 153 14.63 -11.99 -7.31
C VAL A 153 14.83 -10.53 -7.70
N LEU A 154 14.02 -9.63 -7.15
CA LEU A 154 14.17 -8.18 -7.27
C LEU A 154 14.67 -7.60 -5.95
N THR A 155 15.81 -6.91 -5.99
CA THR A 155 16.40 -6.30 -4.79
C THR A 155 17.36 -5.17 -5.15
N ALA A 156 17.57 -4.23 -4.23
CA ALA A 156 18.60 -3.18 -4.34
C ALA A 156 19.85 -3.50 -3.50
N ARG A 157 19.93 -4.71 -2.93
CA ARG A 157 20.96 -5.12 -1.96
C ARG A 157 21.94 -6.17 -2.51
N GLY A 158 21.84 -6.52 -3.79
CA GLY A 158 22.63 -7.59 -4.43
C GLY A 158 22.02 -8.98 -4.29
N CYS A 159 22.46 -9.93 -5.13
CA CYS A 159 21.97 -11.32 -5.14
C CYS A 159 22.32 -12.12 -3.87
N GLU A 160 23.48 -11.84 -3.26
CA GLU A 160 23.93 -12.49 -2.00
C GLU A 160 23.07 -12.10 -0.78
N SER A 161 22.24 -11.07 -0.90
CA SER A 161 21.35 -10.63 0.15
C SER A 161 20.23 -11.66 0.35
N ARG A 162 20.07 -12.12 1.58
CA ARG A 162 18.88 -12.90 2.00
C ARG A 162 17.59 -12.07 2.02
N SER A 163 17.67 -10.76 1.78
CA SER A 163 16.51 -9.89 1.56
C SER A 163 16.25 -9.66 0.07
N GLY A 164 15.00 -9.73 -0.34
CA GLY A 164 14.59 -9.50 -1.71
C GLY A 164 13.17 -10.02 -1.98
N ILE A 165 12.65 -9.69 -3.16
CA ILE A 165 11.31 -10.10 -3.58
C ILE A 165 11.45 -11.23 -4.59
N GLY A 166 11.13 -12.45 -4.18
CA GLY A 166 11.03 -13.61 -5.08
C GLY A 166 9.66 -13.67 -5.74
N PHE A 167 9.62 -13.86 -7.06
CA PHE A 167 8.35 -13.90 -7.81
C PHE A 167 7.93 -15.33 -8.12
N TYR A 168 6.62 -15.62 -8.05
CA TYR A 168 6.07 -16.93 -8.39
C TYR A 168 4.78 -16.78 -9.19
N ALA A 169 4.55 -17.71 -10.10
CA ALA A 169 3.26 -17.84 -10.75
C ALA A 169 2.25 -18.47 -9.78
N THR A 170 1.00 -18.01 -9.86
CA THR A 170 -0.13 -18.58 -9.14
C THR A 170 -1.29 -18.78 -10.12
N PRO A 171 -2.34 -19.53 -9.73
CA PRO A 171 -3.63 -19.44 -10.41
C PRO A 171 -4.10 -17.98 -10.47
N PRO A 172 -4.70 -17.50 -11.59
CA PRO A 172 -5.12 -16.10 -11.73
C PRO A 172 -6.14 -15.62 -10.71
N ASP A 173 -6.96 -16.51 -10.17
CA ASP A 173 -7.99 -16.25 -9.16
C ASP A 173 -7.53 -16.51 -7.72
N TRP A 174 -6.31 -16.99 -7.54
CA TRP A 174 -5.73 -17.22 -6.22
C TRP A 174 -5.49 -15.91 -5.48
N ARG A 175 -5.80 -15.90 -4.18
CA ARG A 175 -5.51 -14.79 -3.27
C ARG A 175 -4.86 -15.34 -2.02
N GLY A 176 -3.73 -14.74 -1.66
CA GLY A 176 -2.99 -15.08 -0.45
C GLY A 176 -3.29 -14.15 0.71
N ALA A 177 -2.85 -14.53 1.91
CA ALA A 177 -2.70 -13.60 3.03
C ALA A 177 -1.73 -12.44 2.67
N GLY A 178 -1.85 -11.28 3.32
CA GLY A 178 -0.96 -10.14 3.06
C GLY A 178 0.46 -10.27 3.63
N SER A 179 0.70 -11.20 4.57
CA SER A 179 2.02 -11.44 5.17
C SER A 179 2.14 -12.87 5.67
N LEU A 180 3.38 -13.37 5.73
CA LEU A 180 3.69 -14.62 6.42
C LEU A 180 3.83 -14.36 7.91
N LYS A 181 3.18 -15.20 8.72
CA LYS A 181 3.31 -15.16 10.17
C LYS A 181 4.38 -16.14 10.64
N THR A 182 4.95 -15.90 11.80
CA THR A 182 5.78 -16.91 12.48
C THR A 182 4.90 -18.10 12.89
N PRO A 183 5.49 -19.28 13.21
CA PRO A 183 4.72 -20.40 13.75
C PRO A 183 3.92 -20.07 15.03
N SER A 184 4.36 -19.06 15.78
CA SER A 184 3.68 -18.54 16.97
C SER A 184 2.63 -17.46 16.68
N GLY A 185 2.34 -17.16 15.40
CA GLY A 185 1.35 -16.16 14.97
C GLY A 185 1.84 -14.72 14.90
N GLY A 186 3.13 -14.45 15.18
CA GLY A 186 3.71 -13.11 15.11
C GLY A 186 3.99 -12.65 13.66
N TYR A 187 4.33 -11.38 13.46
CA TYR A 187 4.77 -10.90 12.14
C TYR A 187 6.11 -11.55 11.76
N GLY A 188 6.18 -12.11 10.55
CA GLY A 188 7.33 -12.89 10.11
C GLY A 188 8.40 -12.11 9.35
N ASP A 189 8.26 -10.79 9.17
CA ASP A 189 9.10 -9.99 8.26
C ASP A 189 9.13 -10.53 6.82
N VAL A 190 7.98 -11.07 6.39
CA VAL A 190 7.75 -11.49 5.01
C VAL A 190 6.38 -11.00 4.59
N ASP A 191 6.35 -10.13 3.59
CA ASP A 191 5.11 -9.59 3.03
C ASP A 191 4.80 -10.25 1.68
N LEU A 192 3.51 -10.50 1.44
CA LEU A 192 3.06 -10.97 0.13
C LEU A 192 2.62 -9.76 -0.71
N ILE A 193 3.29 -9.60 -1.84
CA ILE A 193 2.97 -8.58 -2.82
C ILE A 193 1.97 -9.18 -3.79
N GLN A 194 0.75 -8.64 -3.74
CA GLN A 194 -0.34 -9.01 -4.63
C GLN A 194 -0.92 -7.74 -5.27
N PRO A 195 -1.54 -7.83 -6.46
CA PRO A 195 -1.98 -6.66 -7.24
C PRO A 195 -2.89 -5.69 -6.47
N HIS A 196 -3.65 -6.19 -5.51
CA HIS A 196 -4.64 -5.45 -4.71
C HIS A 196 -4.09 -4.98 -3.36
N LEU A 197 -2.93 -5.48 -2.93
CA LEU A 197 -2.34 -5.16 -1.63
C LEU A 197 -1.21 -4.14 -1.74
N ARG A 198 -0.24 -4.38 -2.62
CA ARG A 198 1.03 -3.64 -2.65
C ARG A 198 1.61 -3.62 -4.07
N TYR A 199 2.66 -2.82 -4.25
CA TYR A 199 3.47 -2.76 -5.47
C TYR A 199 4.96 -2.80 -5.12
N VAL A 200 5.78 -3.13 -6.11
CA VAL A 200 7.24 -3.10 -5.99
C VAL A 200 7.81 -1.80 -6.53
N VAL A 201 9.05 -1.47 -6.18
CA VAL A 201 9.84 -0.52 -6.97
C VAL A 201 10.39 -1.29 -8.17
N ALA A 202 10.10 -0.83 -9.39
CA ALA A 202 10.45 -1.60 -10.58
C ALA A 202 11.96 -1.54 -10.87
N PRO A 203 12.51 -2.45 -11.70
CA PRO A 203 13.93 -2.48 -12.02
C PRO A 203 14.46 -1.13 -12.53
N GLY A 204 15.59 -0.68 -11.98
CA GLY A 204 16.18 0.64 -12.21
C GLY A 204 15.59 1.76 -11.34
N GLY A 205 14.44 1.54 -10.69
CA GLY A 205 13.94 2.46 -9.67
C GLY A 205 14.83 2.49 -8.44
N LEU A 206 14.80 3.59 -7.68
CA LEU A 206 15.73 3.84 -6.59
C LEU A 206 15.19 3.38 -5.23
N HIS A 207 16.06 2.72 -4.47
CA HIS A 207 15.88 2.42 -3.05
C HIS A 207 16.16 3.65 -2.18
N HIS A 208 15.82 3.58 -0.89
CA HIS A 208 16.06 4.69 0.03
C HIS A 208 17.52 5.00 0.30
N THR A 209 18.39 4.06 0.00
CA THR A 209 19.86 4.24 0.03
C THR A 209 20.40 4.88 -1.25
N GLY A 210 19.56 5.14 -2.26
CA GLY A 210 19.96 5.59 -3.59
C GLY A 210 20.38 4.46 -4.54
N MET A 211 20.50 3.23 -4.05
CA MET A 211 20.84 2.07 -4.89
C MET A 211 19.67 1.69 -5.82
N PRO A 212 19.93 1.36 -7.10
CA PRO A 212 18.88 0.91 -8.00
C PRO A 212 18.42 -0.50 -7.64
N TYR A 213 17.13 -0.78 -7.81
CA TYR A 213 16.62 -2.14 -7.80
C TYR A 213 17.07 -2.89 -9.06
N GLN A 214 17.63 -4.07 -8.87
CA GLN A 214 18.11 -4.97 -9.90
C GLN A 214 17.34 -6.29 -9.85
N VAL A 215 17.34 -7.00 -10.97
CA VAL A 215 16.69 -8.30 -11.13
C VAL A 215 17.79 -9.34 -11.24
N TYR A 216 17.67 -10.42 -10.48
CA TYR A 216 18.58 -11.56 -10.51
C TYR A 216 17.83 -12.82 -10.92
N GLY A 217 18.46 -13.65 -11.75
CA GLY A 217 17.93 -14.94 -12.14
C GLY A 217 17.98 -15.96 -10.99
N PRO A 218 17.37 -17.15 -11.19
CA PRO A 218 17.42 -18.24 -10.22
C PRO A 218 18.84 -18.76 -9.91
N ASP A 219 19.77 -18.50 -10.81
CA ASP A 219 21.21 -18.79 -10.73
C ASP A 219 22.01 -17.71 -9.99
N GLY A 220 21.38 -16.57 -9.65
CA GLY A 220 22.03 -15.43 -9.01
C GLY A 220 22.61 -14.41 -9.99
N ASP A 221 22.53 -14.65 -11.30
CA ASP A 221 23.07 -13.75 -12.31
C ASP A 221 22.16 -12.52 -12.49
N GLU A 222 22.76 -11.34 -12.64
CA GLU A 222 21.98 -10.12 -12.88
C GLU A 222 21.37 -10.13 -14.28
N ILE A 223 20.05 -9.95 -14.34
CA ILE A 223 19.29 -9.78 -15.58
C ILE A 223 19.19 -8.29 -15.89
N SER A 224 20.09 -7.76 -16.72
CA SER A 224 20.13 -6.35 -17.12
C SER A 224 19.05 -5.91 -18.11
N SER A 225 17.89 -6.61 -18.15
CA SER A 225 16.80 -6.32 -19.08
C SER A 225 16.02 -5.04 -18.73
N GLY A 226 16.10 -4.60 -17.46
CA GLY A 226 15.32 -3.50 -16.92
C GLY A 226 13.82 -3.77 -16.86
N LYS A 227 13.39 -5.04 -17.00
CA LYS A 227 12.00 -5.47 -16.91
C LYS A 227 11.82 -6.61 -15.92
N LEU A 228 10.63 -6.69 -15.32
CA LEU A 228 10.18 -7.78 -14.47
C LEU A 228 9.86 -9.02 -15.33
N PRO A 229 9.93 -10.25 -14.79
CA PRO A 229 9.62 -11.48 -15.53
C PRO A 229 8.13 -11.58 -15.90
N SER A 230 7.80 -12.14 -17.07
CA SER A 230 6.39 -12.48 -17.38
C SER A 230 5.92 -13.64 -16.51
N ARG A 231 4.61 -13.81 -16.35
CA ARG A 231 4.05 -14.91 -15.55
C ARG A 231 4.57 -16.27 -16.01
N GLU A 232 4.67 -16.47 -17.32
CA GLU A 232 5.06 -17.75 -17.95
C GLU A 232 6.54 -18.09 -17.74
N ALA A 233 7.36 -17.09 -17.40
CA ALA A 233 8.78 -17.28 -17.11
C ALA A 233 9.04 -17.58 -15.63
N LEU A 234 8.01 -17.52 -14.78
CA LEU A 234 8.12 -17.76 -13.35
C LEU A 234 7.85 -19.23 -13.01
N PRO A 235 8.55 -19.80 -12.01
CA PRO A 235 8.14 -21.07 -11.45
C PRO A 235 6.77 -20.93 -10.77
N GLU A 236 5.94 -21.95 -10.89
CA GLU A 236 4.68 -22.03 -10.15
C GLU A 236 4.96 -22.14 -8.65
N LEU A 237 4.18 -21.41 -7.85
CA LEU A 237 4.23 -21.54 -6.39
C LEU A 237 3.76 -22.96 -6.01
N PRO A 238 4.51 -23.70 -5.16
CA PRO A 238 4.13 -25.08 -4.83
C PRO A 238 2.74 -25.19 -4.22
N ALA A 239 2.04 -26.30 -4.46
CA ALA A 239 0.66 -26.51 -4.00
C ALA A 239 0.50 -26.36 -2.48
N GLU A 240 1.46 -26.84 -1.69
CA GLU A 240 1.46 -26.71 -0.22
C GLU A 240 1.57 -25.25 0.21
N TRP A 241 2.38 -24.45 -0.50
CA TRP A 241 2.49 -23.02 -0.28
C TRP A 241 1.21 -22.30 -0.69
N LEU A 242 0.65 -22.61 -1.87
CA LEU A 242 -0.63 -22.06 -2.31
C LEU A 242 -1.74 -22.31 -1.29
N ALA A 243 -1.82 -23.54 -0.76
CA ALA A 243 -2.83 -23.93 0.23
C ALA A 243 -2.60 -23.25 1.60
N ALA A 244 -1.36 -23.23 2.09
CA ALA A 244 -1.03 -22.62 3.38
C ALA A 244 -1.20 -21.10 3.39
N LEU A 245 -0.98 -20.45 2.24
CA LEU A 245 -1.15 -19.01 2.07
C LEU A 245 -2.55 -18.63 1.61
N TYR A 246 -3.36 -19.60 1.13
CA TYR A 246 -4.66 -19.33 0.55
C TYR A 246 -5.57 -18.61 1.53
N ARG A 247 -6.09 -17.48 1.09
CA ARG A 247 -7.12 -16.76 1.80
C ARG A 247 -8.46 -17.13 1.20
N ARG A 248 -9.29 -17.85 1.97
CA ARG A 248 -10.65 -18.15 1.55
C ARG A 248 -11.42 -16.82 1.36
N PRO A 249 -12.03 -16.58 0.19
CA PRO A 249 -12.86 -15.41 0.00
C PRO A 249 -13.99 -15.42 1.03
N ARG A 250 -14.15 -14.33 1.78
CA ARG A 250 -15.33 -14.15 2.63
C ARG A 250 -16.57 -14.17 1.74
N ARG A 251 -17.58 -14.96 2.11
CA ARG A 251 -18.87 -14.94 1.41
C ARG A 251 -19.51 -13.56 1.59
N LYS A 252 -19.95 -12.94 0.49
CA LYS A 252 -20.64 -11.65 0.55
C LYS A 252 -21.82 -11.69 1.53
N GLY A 253 -21.92 -10.73 2.43
CA GLY A 253 -22.94 -10.66 3.48
C GLY A 253 -22.70 -11.55 4.71
N ALA A 254 -21.61 -12.34 4.75
CA ALA A 254 -21.24 -13.06 5.97
C ALA A 254 -20.66 -12.09 7.02
N ARG A 255 -20.98 -12.29 8.29
CA ARG A 255 -20.41 -11.46 9.35
C ARG A 255 -18.89 -11.70 9.43
N PRO A 256 -18.05 -10.65 9.43
CA PRO A 256 -16.61 -10.82 9.63
C PRO A 256 -16.29 -11.43 11.00
N ASP A 257 -15.29 -12.31 11.04
CA ASP A 257 -14.73 -12.85 12.26
C ASP A 257 -13.44 -12.12 12.69
N VAL A 258 -12.79 -12.58 13.76
CA VAL A 258 -11.56 -11.97 14.30
C VAL A 258 -10.41 -12.02 13.30
N GLU A 259 -10.35 -13.07 12.47
CA GLU A 259 -9.31 -13.22 11.45
C GLU A 259 -9.51 -12.20 10.34
N ASP A 260 -10.75 -11.97 9.89
CA ASP A 260 -11.09 -10.91 8.95
C ASP A 260 -10.65 -9.52 9.46
N ILE A 261 -10.96 -9.19 10.73
CA ILE A 261 -10.60 -7.89 11.32
C ILE A 261 -9.09 -7.73 11.41
N THR A 262 -8.38 -8.75 11.90
CA THR A 262 -6.91 -8.74 12.04
C THR A 262 -6.24 -8.58 10.67
N THR A 263 -6.76 -9.30 9.67
CA THR A 263 -6.25 -9.24 8.31
C THR A 263 -6.45 -7.86 7.71
N VAL A 264 -7.67 -7.30 7.81
CA VAL A 264 -7.99 -5.95 7.36
C VAL A 264 -7.08 -4.90 8.01
N ALA A 265 -6.84 -5.00 9.32
CA ALA A 265 -5.94 -4.09 10.01
C ALA A 265 -4.49 -4.17 9.51
N SER A 266 -4.05 -5.36 9.04
CA SER A 266 -2.71 -5.59 8.50
C SER A 266 -2.55 -5.28 7.00
N GLU A 267 -3.64 -5.29 6.24
CA GLU A 267 -3.64 -5.11 4.78
C GLU A 267 -4.03 -3.71 4.36
N TRP A 268 -4.98 -3.08 5.06
CA TRP A 268 -5.44 -1.72 4.75
C TRP A 268 -4.52 -0.72 5.43
N THR A 269 -3.29 -0.63 4.90
CA THR A 269 -2.18 0.14 5.49
C THR A 269 -1.75 1.34 4.66
N PHE A 270 -2.39 1.58 3.52
CA PHE A 270 -2.12 2.76 2.70
C PHE A 270 -2.49 4.03 3.47
N ASP A 271 -1.72 5.10 3.27
CA ASP A 271 -1.89 6.38 3.96
C ASP A 271 -1.89 7.56 2.99
N GLU A 272 -2.72 7.48 1.96
CA GLU A 272 -2.68 8.49 0.90
C GLU A 272 -3.34 9.82 1.27
N HIS A 273 -4.20 9.83 2.29
CA HIS A 273 -4.96 10.97 2.82
C HIS A 273 -5.16 10.90 4.35
N PRO A 274 -4.07 11.04 5.13
CA PRO A 274 -4.18 11.02 6.59
C PRO A 274 -5.15 12.06 7.15
N GLY A 275 -5.21 13.25 6.55
CA GLY A 275 -6.11 14.33 6.99
C GLY A 275 -7.60 14.03 6.86
N ALA A 276 -8.00 13.04 6.04
CA ALA A 276 -9.41 12.64 5.95
C ALA A 276 -9.92 11.97 7.24
N LEU A 277 -9.03 11.41 8.06
CA LEU A 277 -9.38 10.78 9.33
C LEU A 277 -9.80 11.82 10.39
N ALA A 278 -9.13 12.97 10.43
CA ALA A 278 -9.35 13.99 11.46
C ALA A 278 -10.83 14.41 11.56
N ARG A 279 -11.48 14.67 10.41
CA ARG A 279 -12.91 15.01 10.36
C ARG A 279 -13.80 13.90 10.93
N THR A 280 -13.50 12.65 10.58
CA THR A 280 -14.25 11.49 11.07
C THR A 280 -14.12 11.31 12.59
N VAL A 281 -12.94 11.60 13.14
CA VAL A 281 -12.68 11.56 14.59
C VAL A 281 -13.31 12.75 15.31
N ASP A 282 -13.29 13.94 14.70
CA ASP A 282 -13.88 15.15 15.28
C ASP A 282 -15.40 15.03 15.47
N ASP A 283 -16.11 14.33 14.58
CA ASP A 283 -17.55 14.03 14.77
C ASP A 283 -17.80 13.24 16.07
N VAL A 284 -16.88 12.34 16.44
CA VAL A 284 -16.95 11.56 17.69
C VAL A 284 -16.63 12.45 18.90
N ARG A 285 -15.57 13.26 18.81
CA ARG A 285 -15.18 14.21 19.88
C ARG A 285 -16.29 15.21 20.17
N ASN A 286 -17.04 15.63 19.15
CA ASN A 286 -18.12 16.62 19.27
C ASN A 286 -19.47 16.02 19.71
N ALA A 287 -19.57 14.71 19.91
CA ALA A 287 -20.78 14.06 20.41
C ALA A 287 -20.94 14.26 21.93
N LYS A 288 -21.35 15.48 22.32
CA LYS A 288 -21.34 15.95 23.72
C LYS A 288 -22.53 15.50 24.57
N TYR A 289 -23.65 15.11 23.96
CA TYR A 289 -24.87 14.74 24.71
C TYR A 289 -24.99 13.23 24.91
N GLY A 290 -25.61 12.83 26.02
CA GLY A 290 -25.95 11.44 26.32
C GLY A 290 -26.70 10.79 25.17
N GLY A 291 -26.25 9.61 24.73
CA GLY A 291 -26.82 8.88 23.60
C GLY A 291 -26.29 9.26 22.21
N GLN A 292 -25.44 10.29 22.08
CA GLN A 292 -24.87 10.67 20.78
C GLN A 292 -23.53 10.01 20.45
N THR A 293 -22.72 9.69 21.47
CA THR A 293 -21.37 9.12 21.26
C THR A 293 -21.41 7.76 20.57
N ARG A 294 -22.36 6.88 20.92
CA ARG A 294 -22.52 5.58 20.28
C ARG A 294 -22.85 5.68 18.78
N PRO A 295 -23.91 6.40 18.36
CA PRO A 295 -24.17 6.67 16.95
C PRO A 295 -22.98 7.32 16.22
N ALA A 296 -22.26 8.21 16.89
CA ALA A 296 -21.12 8.91 16.32
C ALA A 296 -19.96 7.95 16.01
N PHE A 297 -19.49 7.16 16.99
CA PHE A 297 -18.40 6.21 16.73
C PHE A 297 -18.82 5.10 15.76
N HIS A 298 -20.09 4.66 15.78
CA HIS A 298 -20.59 3.66 14.83
C HIS A 298 -20.53 4.17 13.39
N ARG A 299 -20.99 5.42 13.16
CA ARG A 299 -20.87 6.08 11.85
C ARG A 299 -19.40 6.31 11.47
N ALA A 300 -18.57 6.72 12.43
CA ALA A 300 -17.16 6.99 12.21
C ALA A 300 -16.40 5.72 11.78
N LEU A 301 -16.62 4.59 12.47
CA LEU A 301 -16.04 3.30 12.10
C LEU A 301 -16.50 2.85 10.72
N TRP A 302 -17.77 3.05 10.38
CA TRP A 302 -18.29 2.74 9.04
C TRP A 302 -17.58 3.57 7.95
N ILE A 303 -17.50 4.89 8.11
CA ILE A 303 -16.75 5.77 7.17
C ILE A 303 -15.28 5.36 7.10
N ALA A 304 -14.67 5.08 8.26
CA ALA A 304 -13.27 4.72 8.37
C ALA A 304 -12.92 3.42 7.66
N ALA A 305 -13.74 2.38 7.79
CA ALA A 305 -13.52 1.11 7.09
C ALA A 305 -13.53 1.30 5.56
N HIS A 306 -14.47 2.08 5.03
CA HIS A 306 -14.56 2.33 3.59
C HIS A 306 -13.39 3.16 3.06
N LYS A 307 -13.06 4.28 3.73
CA LYS A 307 -11.93 5.14 3.34
C LYS A 307 -10.59 4.41 3.49
N ALA A 308 -10.42 3.57 4.53
CA ALA A 308 -9.22 2.75 4.70
C ALA A 308 -9.09 1.68 3.61
N ARG A 309 -10.18 0.97 3.27
CA ARG A 309 -10.20 0.02 2.15
C ARG A 309 -9.84 0.69 0.82
N ALA A 310 -10.28 1.94 0.64
CA ALA A 310 -9.95 2.75 -0.53
C ALA A 310 -8.54 3.41 -0.46
N GLY A 311 -7.76 3.12 0.58
CA GLY A 311 -6.36 3.53 0.71
C GLY A 311 -6.10 4.92 1.32
N CYS A 312 -7.11 5.57 1.88
CA CYS A 312 -6.94 6.90 2.47
C CYS A 312 -6.02 6.89 3.70
N TYR A 313 -6.16 5.89 4.57
CA TYR A 313 -5.40 5.79 5.82
C TYR A 313 -5.38 4.36 6.38
N PRO A 314 -4.40 4.03 7.24
CA PRO A 314 -4.36 2.73 7.89
C PRO A 314 -5.60 2.50 8.76
N PHE A 315 -6.29 1.37 8.57
CA PHE A 315 -7.49 1.06 9.34
C PHE A 315 -7.21 0.95 10.84
N SER A 316 -6.06 0.37 11.21
CA SER A 316 -5.62 0.25 12.60
C SER A 316 -5.48 1.62 13.30
N ARG A 317 -4.94 2.63 12.60
CA ARG A 317 -4.86 4.01 13.12
C ARG A 317 -6.26 4.59 13.33
N ALA A 318 -7.15 4.41 12.35
CA ALA A 318 -8.51 4.94 12.44
C ALA A 318 -9.29 4.36 13.62
N VAL A 319 -9.21 3.03 13.84
CA VAL A 319 -9.85 2.38 14.99
C VAL A 319 -9.31 2.94 16.30
N ALA A 320 -7.99 3.05 16.46
CA ALA A 320 -7.37 3.56 17.69
C ALA A 320 -7.76 5.02 17.99
N GLU A 321 -7.76 5.90 16.99
CA GLU A 321 -8.14 7.30 17.18
C GLU A 321 -9.64 7.47 17.50
N ILE A 322 -10.50 6.67 16.86
CA ILE A 322 -11.95 6.68 17.12
C ILE A 322 -12.25 6.11 18.51
N GLU A 323 -11.56 5.05 18.93
CA GLU A 323 -11.69 4.47 20.28
C GLU A 323 -11.29 5.49 21.35
N ALA A 324 -10.13 6.14 21.18
CA ALA A 324 -9.66 7.18 22.09
C ALA A 324 -10.64 8.35 22.19
N ALA A 325 -11.20 8.81 21.05
CA ALA A 325 -12.20 9.87 21.03
C ALA A 325 -13.52 9.45 21.72
N ALA A 326 -13.98 8.22 21.51
CA ALA A 326 -15.18 7.70 22.14
C ALA A 326 -14.98 7.53 23.65
N ALA A 327 -13.86 6.96 24.08
CA ALA A 327 -13.50 6.78 25.48
C ALA A 327 -13.42 8.12 26.22
N ALA A 328 -12.77 9.13 25.62
CA ALA A 328 -12.71 10.48 26.19
C ALA A 328 -14.10 11.09 26.37
N ALA A 329 -14.98 10.99 25.36
CA ALA A 329 -16.34 11.49 25.44
C ALA A 329 -17.15 10.79 26.56
N TYR A 330 -17.04 9.47 26.71
CA TYR A 330 -17.70 8.75 27.83
C TYR A 330 -17.14 9.17 29.19
N ALA A 331 -15.83 9.31 29.31
CA ALA A 331 -15.15 9.70 30.54
C ALA A 331 -15.57 11.10 31.03
N GLU A 332 -15.79 12.07 30.13
CA GLU A 332 -16.33 13.40 30.47
C GLU A 332 -17.68 13.34 31.21
N ARG A 333 -18.41 12.23 31.08
CA ARG A 333 -19.71 11.98 31.72
C ARG A 333 -19.63 10.96 32.86
N GLY A 334 -18.43 10.53 33.26
CA GLY A 334 -18.23 9.51 34.27
C GLY A 334 -18.71 8.11 33.85
N LEU A 335 -18.72 7.84 32.53
CA LEU A 335 -19.09 6.56 31.96
C LEU A 335 -17.88 5.90 31.30
N GLU A 336 -17.94 4.58 31.13
CA GLU A 336 -16.94 3.80 30.40
C GLU A 336 -17.44 3.43 29.00
N LEU A 337 -16.52 3.30 28.05
CA LEU A 337 -16.83 2.80 26.71
C LEU A 337 -17.08 1.28 26.79
N ASP A 338 -18.23 0.84 26.28
CA ASP A 338 -18.50 -0.58 26.05
C ASP A 338 -17.64 -1.08 24.88
N LEU A 339 -16.53 -1.75 25.22
CA LEU A 339 -15.58 -2.31 24.24
C LEU A 339 -16.20 -3.43 23.39
N ASP A 340 -17.19 -4.17 23.91
CA ASP A 340 -17.87 -5.20 23.13
C ASP A 340 -18.79 -4.56 22.07
N ASP A 341 -19.47 -3.47 22.40
CA ASP A 341 -20.25 -2.70 21.42
C ASP A 341 -19.37 -2.00 20.38
N PHE A 342 -18.22 -1.51 20.82
CA PHE A 342 -17.22 -0.96 19.92
C PHE A 342 -16.71 -2.03 18.94
N ALA A 343 -16.33 -3.22 19.44
CA ALA A 343 -15.91 -4.36 18.62
C ALA A 343 -17.01 -4.81 17.66
N ARG A 344 -18.28 -4.88 18.09
CA ARG A 344 -19.42 -5.17 17.19
C ARG A 344 -19.55 -4.13 16.08
N SER A 345 -19.29 -2.86 16.37
CA SER A 345 -19.34 -1.78 15.40
C SER A 345 -18.20 -1.86 14.39
N ILE A 346 -17.00 -2.27 14.82
CA ILE A 346 -15.88 -2.60 13.92
C ILE A 346 -16.27 -3.74 12.97
N CYS A 347 -16.80 -4.84 13.50
CA CYS A 347 -17.24 -5.98 12.68
C CYS A 347 -18.28 -5.59 11.63
N HIS A 348 -19.26 -4.76 12.01
CA HIS A 348 -20.26 -4.28 11.06
C HIS A 348 -19.64 -3.40 9.97
N ALA A 349 -18.82 -2.42 10.36
CA ALA A 349 -18.16 -1.52 9.43
C ALA A 349 -17.27 -2.25 8.43
N VAL A 350 -16.45 -3.20 8.90
CA VAL A 350 -15.57 -4.01 8.05
C VAL A 350 -16.38 -4.91 7.12
N GLY A 351 -17.49 -5.48 7.58
CA GLY A 351 -18.35 -6.34 6.75
C GLY A 351 -18.94 -5.59 5.56
N GLU A 352 -19.51 -4.42 5.81
CA GLU A 352 -20.04 -3.53 4.76
C GLU A 352 -18.92 -3.10 3.81
N ALA A 353 -17.79 -2.66 4.37
CA ALA A 353 -16.65 -2.23 3.58
C ALA A 353 -16.12 -3.35 2.70
N LEU A 354 -16.03 -4.60 3.15
CA LEU A 354 -15.60 -5.75 2.35
C LEU A 354 -16.64 -6.18 1.30
N ASP A 355 -17.94 -5.95 1.54
CA ASP A 355 -19.03 -6.33 0.62
C ASP A 355 -19.22 -5.35 -0.56
N MET A 356 -18.60 -4.18 -0.48
CA MET A 356 -18.65 -3.14 -1.50
C MET A 356 -17.97 -3.59 -2.80
N SER A 357 -18.55 -3.22 -3.94
CA SER A 357 -17.94 -3.45 -5.26
C SER A 357 -16.68 -2.60 -5.44
N GLU A 358 -15.78 -3.00 -6.33
CA GLU A 358 -14.58 -2.19 -6.61
C GLU A 358 -14.94 -0.83 -7.25
N ASP A 359 -16.00 -0.78 -8.08
CA ASP A 359 -16.48 0.46 -8.69
C ASP A 359 -17.02 1.45 -7.65
N ASP A 360 -17.79 0.96 -6.68
CA ASP A 360 -18.30 1.80 -5.58
C ASP A 360 -17.17 2.27 -4.66
N LEU A 361 -16.13 1.45 -4.47
CA LEU A 361 -14.98 1.78 -3.62
C LEU A 361 -14.21 2.99 -4.15
N LEU A 362 -14.16 3.21 -5.46
CA LEU A 362 -13.49 4.37 -6.06
C LEU A 362 -14.09 5.70 -5.58
N ALA A 363 -15.39 5.75 -5.28
CA ALA A 363 -16.05 6.95 -4.75
C ALA A 363 -15.62 7.30 -3.31
N TRP A 364 -15.21 6.27 -2.55
CA TRP A 364 -14.66 6.39 -1.19
C TRP A 364 -13.17 6.72 -1.17
N GLY A 365 -12.52 6.41 -2.29
CA GLY A 365 -11.14 6.77 -2.53
C GLY A 365 -10.96 8.27 -2.61
N PRO A 366 -9.71 8.70 -2.79
CA PRO A 366 -9.42 10.09 -2.56
C PRO A 366 -9.74 10.96 -3.76
N GLN A 367 -10.65 11.91 -3.57
CA GLN A 367 -11.15 12.78 -4.64
C GLN A 367 -10.24 14.00 -4.80
N ASP A 368 -9.79 14.25 -6.04
CA ASP A 368 -9.06 15.47 -6.39
C ASP A 368 -10.02 16.67 -6.37
N GLY A 369 -9.89 17.54 -5.38
CA GLY A 369 -10.45 18.90 -5.41
C GLY A 369 -11.96 19.00 -5.64
N ALA A 370 -12.79 18.48 -4.74
CA ALA A 370 -14.13 19.00 -4.48
C ALA A 370 -14.59 18.54 -3.10
N ALA A 371 -15.42 19.34 -2.42
CA ALA A 371 -15.99 18.99 -1.13
C ALA A 371 -16.67 17.61 -1.18
N ASP A 372 -16.34 16.73 -0.22
CA ASP A 372 -17.01 15.45 0.06
C ASP A 372 -18.53 15.62 -0.03
N ALA A 373 -19.10 15.27 -1.19
CA ALA A 373 -20.53 15.21 -1.37
C ALA A 373 -21.01 13.84 -0.87
N ASP A 374 -21.70 13.91 0.27
CA ASP A 374 -22.83 13.05 0.61
C ASP A 374 -22.56 11.70 1.31
N ALA A 375 -22.02 11.78 2.53
CA ALA A 375 -22.24 10.74 3.56
C ALA A 375 -23.57 10.91 4.34
N ARG A 376 -24.43 11.89 3.98
CA ARG A 376 -25.65 12.19 4.76
C ARG A 376 -26.81 11.25 4.43
N THR A 377 -26.83 10.64 3.25
CA THR A 377 -27.98 9.87 2.75
C THR A 377 -27.96 8.37 3.07
N HIS A 378 -26.79 7.75 3.31
CA HIS A 378 -26.71 6.27 3.35
C HIS A 378 -26.81 5.64 4.76
N GLY A 379 -26.53 6.40 5.83
CA GLY A 379 -26.49 5.88 7.20
C GLY A 379 -27.81 5.93 8.00
N ALA A 380 -28.85 6.60 7.51
CA ALA A 380 -30.08 6.86 8.28
C ALA A 380 -31.33 6.10 7.79
N GLY A 381 -31.21 5.26 6.76
CA GLY A 381 -32.37 4.85 5.94
C GLY A 381 -32.88 3.42 6.05
N ARG A 382 -32.23 2.49 6.76
CA ARG A 382 -32.71 1.09 6.84
C ARG A 382 -33.38 0.80 8.18
N LYS A 383 -34.59 1.35 8.35
CA LYS A 383 -35.52 0.88 9.38
C LYS A 383 -35.69 -0.63 9.25
N LEU A 384 -35.45 -1.34 10.34
CA LEU A 384 -35.96 -2.69 10.61
C LEU A 384 -37.46 -2.72 10.30
N ARG A 385 -37.85 -3.14 9.10
CA ARG A 385 -39.22 -3.59 8.85
C ARG A 385 -39.31 -4.99 9.44
N GLY A 386 -40.12 -5.09 10.49
CA GLY A 386 -40.32 -6.30 11.26
C GLY A 386 -40.74 -7.49 10.39
N ARG A 387 -40.17 -8.65 10.72
CA ARG A 387 -40.81 -9.93 10.47
C ARG A 387 -41.89 -10.11 11.55
N ARG A 388 -43.15 -10.09 11.13
CA ARG A 388 -44.09 -11.10 11.59
C ARG A 388 -44.05 -12.23 10.59
#